data_AF-A0A067NDH7-F1
#
_entry.id   AF-A0A067NDH7-F1
#
_cell.length_a   1.000
_cell.length_b   1.000
_cell.length_c   1.000
_cell.angle_alpha   90.00
_cell.angle_beta   90.00
_cell.angle_gamma   90.00
#
_symmetry.space_group_name_H-M   'P 1'
#
loop_
_entity.id
_entity.type
_entity.pdbx_description
1 polymer ?
#
loop_
_entity_poly.entity_id
_entity_poly.type
_entity_poly.pdbx_seq_one_letter_code
_entity_poly.pdbx_strand_id
1 'polypeptide(L)'
;MDKTSKARDDDEANQERPGAAPPSSLLNDLVPPPGTMYFGHRSYNILNSAEIGDSDKFGTVTWNIDAYTYAAGAVAPTDPTFSAKGGSIYIVMVHSGFVKIYDTYNQDTWDRMFLEVYPSNSNLVAMTQLPTTGSGNQVGDNYNYSIDYGQSMQMLKNRGNEAFLFTAKYQQGFSRILSRQTGVTSDLVHFGIDRAGHSEEHRITEICGLSLFTHKNPSQFPVTPGWKFDINGDNHWTVSGGFTLSLGF
;
A
#
# COMPACT_ATOMS: atom_id res chain seq x y z
N MET A 1 26.20 71.05 -2.34
CA MET A 1 26.67 69.66 -2.48
C MET A 1 25.92 68.88 -1.41
N ASP A 2 24.65 68.53 -1.55
CA ASP A 2 23.92 67.83 -2.61
C ASP A 2 24.42 66.40 -2.91
N LYS A 3 23.46 65.47 -2.99
CA LYS A 3 23.50 63.99 -3.14
C LYS A 3 23.52 63.20 -1.82
N THR A 4 22.38 62.80 -1.23
CA THR A 4 21.29 61.88 -1.66
C THR A 4 21.63 60.40 -1.46
N SER A 5 20.95 59.81 -0.46
CA SER A 5 20.33 58.47 -0.39
C SER A 5 20.99 57.26 -1.09
N LYS A 6 21.17 56.18 -0.33
CA LYS A 6 20.61 54.86 -0.70
C LYS A 6 20.43 53.97 0.52
N ALA A 7 19.17 53.87 0.96
CA ALA A 7 18.68 52.73 1.72
C ALA A 7 18.84 51.47 0.86
N ARG A 8 19.33 50.38 1.46
CA ARG A 8 19.21 49.04 0.89
C ARG A 8 17.90 48.49 1.41
N ASP A 9 16.91 48.45 0.53
CA ASP A 9 15.78 47.55 0.63
C ASP A 9 16.33 46.14 0.35
N ASP A 10 16.49 45.34 1.40
CA ASP A 10 16.59 43.90 1.26
C ASP A 10 15.15 43.37 1.18
N ASP A 11 14.60 43.45 -0.03
CA ASP A 11 13.42 42.70 -0.47
C ASP A 11 13.76 41.19 -0.37
N GLU A 12 13.52 40.57 0.79
CA GLU A 12 13.31 39.13 0.89
C GLU A 12 11.98 38.79 0.22
N ALA A 13 11.99 38.88 -1.11
CA ALA A 13 10.97 38.32 -1.97
C ALA A 13 11.03 36.79 -1.82
N ASN A 14 10.19 36.28 -0.92
CA ASN A 14 9.34 35.10 -1.06
C ASN A 14 9.69 34.22 -2.28
N GLN A 15 10.84 33.54 -2.24
CA GLN A 15 11.13 32.45 -3.15
C GLN A 15 10.30 31.26 -2.70
N GLU A 16 9.14 31.08 -3.34
CA GLU A 16 8.45 29.79 -3.32
C GLU A 16 9.47 28.72 -3.68
N ARG A 17 9.85 27.89 -2.69
CA ARG A 17 10.73 26.74 -2.91
C ARG A 17 10.11 25.88 -4.03
N PRO A 18 10.78 25.73 -5.18
CA PRO A 18 10.33 24.80 -6.20
C PRO A 18 10.49 23.39 -5.63
N GLY A 19 9.38 22.69 -5.41
CA GLY A 19 9.41 21.28 -4.99
C GLY A 19 8.81 20.97 -3.63
N ALA A 20 7.99 21.84 -3.04
CA ALA A 20 7.07 21.37 -2.00
C ALA A 20 6.16 20.30 -2.62
N ALA A 21 6.34 19.04 -2.19
CA ALA A 21 5.47 17.95 -2.59
C ALA A 21 4.01 18.38 -2.35
N PRO A 22 3.09 18.16 -3.30
CA PRO A 22 1.70 18.49 -3.08
C PRO A 22 1.23 17.82 -1.78
N PRO A 23 0.42 18.51 -0.95
CA PRO A 23 -0.11 17.92 0.28
C PRO A 23 -0.77 16.59 -0.09
N SER A 24 -0.41 15.51 0.59
CA SER A 24 -0.99 14.20 0.32
C SER A 24 -2.50 14.28 0.58
N SER A 25 -3.30 14.28 -0.48
CA SER A 25 -4.74 14.12 -0.37
C SER A 25 -5.00 12.64 -0.19
N LEU A 26 -5.10 12.18 1.06
CA LEU A 26 -5.55 10.83 1.38
C LEU A 26 -7.07 10.80 1.36
N LEU A 27 -7.65 10.00 0.46
CA LEU A 27 -9.05 9.60 0.50
C LEU A 27 -9.12 8.10 0.83
N ASN A 28 -9.86 7.74 1.87
CA ASN A 28 -10.08 6.34 2.24
C ASN A 28 -11.58 6.09 2.48
N ASP A 29 -12.29 5.80 1.39
CA ASP A 29 -13.70 5.40 1.39
C ASP A 29 -13.82 3.87 1.16
N LEU A 30 -13.01 3.09 1.88
CA LEU A 30 -13.07 1.63 1.83
C LEU A 30 -14.11 1.06 2.81
N VAL A 31 -14.56 1.83 3.80
CA VAL A 31 -15.57 1.36 4.78
C VAL A 31 -16.99 1.65 4.25
N PRO A 32 -17.85 0.64 4.05
CA PRO A 32 -19.22 0.86 3.62
C PRO A 32 -20.08 1.41 4.77
N PRO A 33 -21.29 1.95 4.48
CA PRO A 33 -22.18 2.49 5.49
C PRO A 33 -22.55 1.48 6.60
N PRO A 34 -22.90 1.94 7.82
CA PRO A 34 -23.35 1.07 8.89
C PRO A 34 -24.52 0.17 8.49
N GLY A 35 -24.51 -1.07 8.99
CA GLY A 35 -25.54 -2.09 8.67
C GLY A 35 -25.29 -2.85 7.37
N THR A 36 -24.18 -2.58 6.67
CA THR A 36 -23.68 -3.41 5.57
C THR A 36 -23.33 -4.80 6.10
N MET A 37 -23.83 -5.82 5.42
CA MET A 37 -23.57 -7.23 5.70
C MET A 37 -22.31 -7.69 4.98
N TYR A 38 -21.65 -8.70 5.53
CA TYR A 38 -20.53 -9.38 4.89
C TYR A 38 -19.35 -8.45 4.51
N PHE A 39 -19.11 -7.46 5.38
CA PHE A 39 -17.94 -6.59 5.35
C PHE A 39 -17.08 -6.84 6.58
N GLY A 40 -15.76 -6.88 6.39
CA GLY A 40 -14.80 -7.01 7.47
C GLY A 40 -13.64 -6.03 7.29
N HIS A 41 -13.16 -5.46 8.40
CA HIS A 41 -11.97 -4.61 8.43
C HIS A 41 -11.07 -5.03 9.60
N ARG A 42 -9.78 -5.20 9.31
CA ARG A 42 -8.76 -5.57 10.29
C ARG A 42 -7.43 -4.89 9.95
N SER A 43 -6.80 -4.31 10.96
CA SER A 43 -5.45 -3.76 10.86
C SER A 43 -4.44 -4.75 11.44
N TYR A 44 -3.31 -4.89 10.77
CA TYR A 44 -2.21 -5.78 11.16
C TYR A 44 -0.92 -4.99 11.21
N ASN A 45 -0.20 -5.14 12.32
CA ASN A 45 1.22 -4.80 12.37
C ASN A 45 1.98 -6.07 11.99
N ILE A 46 2.46 -6.11 10.75
CA ILE A 46 3.13 -7.29 10.19
C ILE A 46 4.56 -7.36 10.69
N LEU A 47 5.25 -6.23 10.68
CA LEU A 47 6.61 -6.07 11.20
C LEU A 47 6.65 -4.79 12.02
N ASN A 48 7.17 -4.89 13.24
CA ASN A 48 7.37 -3.76 14.12
C ASN A 48 8.87 -3.56 14.37
N SER A 49 9.48 -2.61 13.65
CA SER A 49 10.92 -2.34 13.72
C SER A 49 11.79 -3.60 13.60
N ALA A 50 11.41 -4.52 12.71
CA ALA A 50 12.17 -5.74 12.47
C ALA A 50 13.53 -5.39 11.86
N GLU A 51 14.61 -5.94 12.39
CA GLU A 51 15.96 -5.67 11.88
C GLU A 51 16.17 -6.30 10.50
N ILE A 52 16.85 -5.56 9.63
CA ILE A 52 17.22 -6.00 8.27
C ILE A 52 18.74 -6.02 8.11
N GLY A 53 19.22 -6.98 7.31
CA GLY A 53 20.62 -7.36 7.20
C GLY A 53 20.90 -8.75 7.77
N ASP A 54 22.03 -9.33 7.39
CA ASP A 54 22.45 -10.68 7.82
C ASP A 54 23.23 -10.61 9.14
N SER A 55 24.56 -10.80 9.11
CA SER A 55 25.43 -10.61 10.28
C SER A 55 25.52 -9.14 10.70
N ASP A 56 25.49 -8.23 9.73
CA ASP A 56 25.60 -6.80 9.91
C ASP A 56 24.24 -6.14 9.70
N LYS A 57 23.49 -5.98 10.79
CA LYS A 57 22.18 -5.31 10.78
C LYS A 57 22.35 -3.84 10.43
N PHE A 58 21.72 -3.41 9.34
CA PHE A 58 21.92 -2.06 8.80
C PHE A 58 20.69 -1.16 8.89
N GLY A 59 19.56 -1.69 9.35
CA GLY A 59 18.35 -0.91 9.52
C GLY A 59 17.20 -1.69 10.12
N THR A 60 16.03 -1.08 10.07
CA THR A 60 14.76 -1.69 10.47
C THR A 60 13.68 -1.47 9.44
N VAL A 61 12.68 -2.35 9.44
CA VAL A 61 11.45 -2.22 8.68
C VAL A 61 10.25 -2.25 9.62
N THR A 62 9.34 -1.31 9.42
CA THR A 62 8.00 -1.34 10.02
C THR A 62 6.99 -1.44 8.89
N TRP A 63 6.08 -2.39 8.98
CA TRP A 63 5.09 -2.63 7.93
C TRP A 63 3.74 -3.01 8.53
N ASN A 64 2.71 -2.30 8.08
CA ASN A 64 1.34 -2.46 8.48
C ASN A 64 0.44 -2.72 7.26
N ILE A 65 -0.65 -3.43 7.51
CA ILE A 65 -1.70 -3.69 6.52
C ILE A 65 -3.05 -3.35 7.14
N ASP A 66 -3.83 -2.50 6.47
CA ASP A 66 -5.27 -2.40 6.69
C ASP A 66 -5.98 -3.25 5.64
N ALA A 67 -6.60 -4.35 6.07
CA ALA A 67 -7.28 -5.30 5.21
C ALA A 67 -8.80 -5.09 5.28
N TYR A 68 -9.40 -4.86 4.12
CA TYR A 68 -10.84 -4.69 3.92
C TYR A 68 -11.37 -5.86 3.10
N THR A 69 -12.40 -6.53 3.58
CA THR A 69 -12.99 -7.70 2.93
C THR A 69 -14.46 -7.45 2.63
N TYR A 70 -14.89 -7.82 1.43
CA TYR A 70 -16.26 -7.66 0.96
C TYR A 70 -16.71 -8.98 0.34
N ALA A 71 -17.81 -9.57 0.81
CA ALA A 71 -18.55 -10.54 0.02
C ALA A 71 -19.64 -9.81 -0.77
N ALA A 72 -19.29 -9.42 -1.99
CA ALA A 72 -20.14 -8.66 -2.89
C ALA A 72 -21.05 -9.60 -3.69
N GLY A 73 -22.31 -9.24 -3.89
CA GLY A 73 -23.29 -9.99 -4.67
C GLY A 73 -24.72 -9.63 -4.30
N ALA A 74 -25.68 -10.11 -5.09
CA ALA A 74 -27.11 -9.89 -4.85
C ALA A 74 -27.71 -10.84 -3.78
N VAL A 75 -26.97 -11.85 -3.35
CA VAL A 75 -27.38 -12.82 -2.33
C VAL A 75 -26.26 -13.06 -1.33
N ALA A 76 -26.57 -13.70 -0.20
CA ALA A 76 -25.60 -14.04 0.83
C ALA A 76 -24.48 -14.96 0.30
N PRO A 77 -23.24 -14.86 0.81
CA PRO A 77 -22.13 -15.72 0.39
C PRO A 77 -22.33 -17.21 0.74
N THR A 78 -23.25 -17.52 1.66
CA THR A 78 -23.66 -18.89 2.00
C THR A 78 -24.73 -19.46 1.07
N ASP A 79 -25.31 -18.65 0.18
CA ASP A 79 -26.27 -19.12 -0.83
C ASP A 79 -25.53 -19.98 -1.88
N PRO A 80 -25.99 -21.21 -2.19
CA PRO A 80 -25.36 -22.06 -3.21
C PRO A 80 -25.29 -21.41 -4.61
N THR A 81 -26.15 -20.43 -4.87
CA THR A 81 -26.21 -19.66 -6.12
C THR A 81 -25.38 -18.37 -6.10
N PHE A 82 -24.63 -18.08 -5.03
CA PHE A 82 -23.87 -16.84 -4.86
C PHE A 82 -22.99 -16.53 -6.08
N SER A 83 -22.11 -17.45 -6.48
CA SER A 83 -21.25 -17.29 -7.66
C SER A 83 -22.07 -17.10 -8.95
N ALA A 84 -23.10 -17.94 -9.15
CA ALA A 84 -23.97 -17.88 -10.33
C ALA A 84 -24.75 -16.55 -10.45
N LYS A 85 -24.97 -15.85 -9.34
CA LYS A 85 -25.61 -14.54 -9.26
C LYS A 85 -24.60 -13.37 -9.21
N GLY A 86 -23.37 -13.60 -9.66
CA GLY A 86 -22.32 -12.58 -9.72
C GLY A 86 -21.64 -12.29 -8.37
N GLY A 87 -21.77 -13.21 -7.41
CA GLY A 87 -21.12 -13.12 -6.10
C GLY A 87 -19.60 -13.25 -6.20
N SER A 88 -18.88 -12.43 -5.46
CA SER A 88 -17.40 -12.43 -5.41
C SER A 88 -16.92 -11.98 -4.03
N ILE A 89 -15.78 -12.49 -3.60
CA ILE A 89 -15.13 -12.06 -2.36
C ILE A 89 -13.90 -11.24 -2.74
N TYR A 90 -13.90 -9.97 -2.37
CA TYR A 90 -12.80 -9.04 -2.59
C TYR A 90 -12.04 -8.80 -1.29
N ILE A 91 -10.71 -8.78 -1.37
CA ILE A 91 -9.81 -8.40 -0.27
C ILE A 91 -8.93 -7.26 -0.77
N VAL A 92 -9.12 -6.06 -0.21
CA VAL A 92 -8.28 -4.90 -0.45
C VAL A 92 -7.31 -4.76 0.71
N MET A 93 -6.02 -4.71 0.44
CA MET A 93 -4.98 -4.47 1.44
C MET A 93 -4.32 -3.13 1.17
N VAL A 94 -4.43 -2.21 2.12
CA VAL A 94 -3.66 -0.96 2.11
C VAL A 94 -2.38 -1.19 2.90
N HIS A 95 -1.24 -1.05 2.24
CA HIS A 95 0.08 -1.21 2.81
C HIS A 95 0.62 0.14 3.25
N SER A 96 1.06 0.23 4.50
CA SER A 96 1.74 1.40 5.04
C SER A 96 2.95 1.00 5.87
N GLY A 97 3.94 1.87 5.99
CA GLY A 97 5.13 1.56 6.76
C GLY A 97 6.32 2.41 6.38
N PHE A 98 7.51 1.97 6.79
CA PHE A 98 8.76 2.57 6.38
C PHE A 98 9.93 1.62 6.64
N VAL A 99 10.99 1.85 5.88
CA VAL A 99 12.33 1.32 6.10
C VAL A 99 13.17 2.43 6.69
N LYS A 100 13.95 2.15 7.72
CA LYS A 100 14.92 3.07 8.30
C LYS A 100 16.30 2.45 8.29
N ILE A 101 17.26 3.11 7.65
CA ILE A 101 18.67 2.72 7.63
C ILE A 101 19.39 3.40 8.80
N TYR A 102 20.24 2.65 9.51
CA TYR A 102 21.03 3.17 10.63
C TYR A 102 22.08 4.18 10.16
N ASP A 103 22.37 5.17 11.01
CA ASP A 103 23.27 6.29 10.69
C ASP A 103 24.71 5.83 10.40
N THR A 104 25.12 4.71 10.97
CA THR A 104 26.47 4.16 10.90
C THR A 104 26.78 3.37 9.63
N TYR A 105 25.78 3.09 8.79
CA TYR A 105 25.96 2.30 7.58
C TYR A 105 26.16 3.16 6.34
N ASN A 106 26.98 2.65 5.42
CA ASN A 106 27.13 3.21 4.08
C ASN A 106 25.76 3.17 3.37
N GLN A 107 25.50 4.17 2.55
CA GLN A 107 24.27 4.28 1.79
C GLN A 107 24.17 3.21 0.68
N ASP A 108 25.29 2.58 0.32
CA ASP A 108 25.38 1.48 -0.63
C ASP A 108 24.99 0.11 -0.03
N THR A 109 24.54 0.07 1.23
CA THR A 109 24.21 -1.21 1.89
C THR A 109 22.96 -1.88 1.32
N TRP A 110 22.14 -1.15 0.54
CA TRP A 110 21.01 -1.75 -0.19
C TRP A 110 20.69 -0.98 -1.47
N ASP A 111 20.46 -1.74 -2.56
CA ASP A 111 20.04 -1.21 -3.85
C ASP A 111 18.54 -1.36 -4.07
N ARG A 112 18.00 -2.53 -3.71
CA ARG A 112 16.59 -2.85 -3.81
C ARG A 112 16.10 -3.52 -2.55
N MET A 113 14.88 -3.18 -2.17
CA MET A 113 14.09 -3.94 -1.23
C MET A 113 12.78 -4.32 -1.91
N PHE A 114 12.39 -5.58 -1.84
CA PHE A 114 11.08 -5.98 -2.29
C PHE A 114 10.38 -6.89 -1.32
N LEU A 115 9.07 -6.78 -1.36
CA LEU A 115 8.09 -7.51 -0.61
C LEU A 115 7.28 -8.34 -1.58
N GLU A 116 7.26 -9.65 -1.34
CA GLU A 116 6.33 -10.54 -2.02
C GLU A 116 5.21 -10.90 -1.04
N VAL A 117 3.97 -10.81 -1.49
CA VAL A 117 2.78 -11.22 -0.72
C VAL A 117 2.07 -12.29 -1.51
N TYR A 118 2.07 -13.51 -0.97
CA TYR A 118 1.43 -14.65 -1.60
C TYR A 118 0.36 -15.22 -0.68
N PRO A 119 -0.83 -15.53 -1.25
CA PRO A 119 -1.84 -16.24 -0.49
C PRO A 119 -1.35 -17.65 -0.20
N SER A 120 -1.45 -18.09 1.05
CA SER A 120 -1.09 -19.45 1.45
C SER A 120 -2.07 -20.51 0.92
N ASN A 121 -3.23 -20.08 0.41
CA ASN A 121 -4.28 -20.90 -0.18
C ASN A 121 -4.41 -20.57 -1.67
N SER A 122 -4.44 -21.61 -2.53
CA SER A 122 -4.55 -21.51 -3.99
C SER A 122 -5.87 -20.92 -4.50
N ASN A 123 -6.85 -20.71 -3.61
CA ASN A 123 -8.15 -20.14 -3.94
C ASN A 123 -8.18 -18.61 -3.99
N LEU A 124 -7.10 -17.92 -3.65
CA LEU A 124 -7.00 -16.47 -3.89
C LEU A 124 -6.24 -16.17 -5.19
N VAL A 125 -6.63 -15.08 -5.82
CA VAL A 125 -6.00 -14.54 -7.03
C VAL A 125 -5.62 -13.09 -6.77
N ALA A 126 -4.36 -12.75 -7.00
CA ALA A 126 -3.91 -11.35 -7.04
C ALA A 126 -4.49 -10.69 -8.30
N MET A 127 -5.18 -9.58 -8.12
CA MET A 127 -5.86 -8.86 -9.20
C MET A 127 -5.10 -7.60 -9.61
N THR A 128 -4.61 -6.83 -8.63
CA THR A 128 -3.80 -5.63 -8.90
C THR A 128 -2.91 -5.28 -7.70
N GLN A 129 -1.80 -4.60 -8.00
CA GLN A 129 -0.87 -3.99 -7.07
C GLN A 129 -0.63 -2.57 -7.54
N LEU A 130 -0.89 -1.59 -6.67
CA LEU A 130 -0.69 -0.17 -6.92
C LEU A 130 0.32 0.43 -5.95
N PRO A 131 1.11 1.42 -6.38
CA PRO A 131 1.37 1.81 -7.77
C PRO A 131 2.03 0.67 -8.56
N THR A 132 1.78 0.63 -9.87
CA THR A 132 2.42 -0.33 -10.77
C THR A 132 3.85 0.10 -11.10
N THR A 133 4.69 -0.86 -11.46
CA THR A 133 6.05 -0.59 -11.95
C THR A 133 6.02 0.39 -13.12
N GLY A 134 6.83 1.45 -13.04
CA GLY A 134 6.92 2.47 -14.08
C GLY A 134 5.85 3.57 -14.04
N SER A 135 4.93 3.55 -13.06
CA SER A 135 3.90 4.59 -12.92
C SER A 135 4.38 5.90 -12.28
N GLY A 136 5.58 5.92 -11.71
CA GLY A 136 6.14 7.11 -11.06
C GLY A 136 6.56 8.19 -12.05
N ASN A 137 6.15 9.43 -11.81
CA ASN A 137 6.58 10.60 -12.59
C ASN A 137 7.79 11.27 -11.93
N GLN A 138 8.94 11.24 -12.59
CA GLN A 138 10.18 11.81 -12.06
C GLN A 138 10.29 13.32 -12.36
N VAL A 139 10.56 14.12 -11.34
CA VAL A 139 10.86 15.55 -11.42
C VAL A 139 12.10 15.84 -10.59
N GLY A 140 13.24 16.05 -11.27
CA GLY A 140 14.54 16.08 -10.60
C GLY A 140 14.82 14.76 -9.88
N ASP A 141 15.10 14.83 -8.60
CA ASP A 141 15.34 13.65 -7.75
C ASP A 141 14.05 13.06 -7.16
N ASN A 142 12.90 13.72 -7.35
CA ASN A 142 11.61 13.28 -6.81
C ASN A 142 10.89 12.35 -7.78
N TYR A 143 10.45 11.20 -7.29
CA TYR A 143 9.51 10.31 -7.96
C TYR A 143 8.13 10.48 -7.34
N ASN A 144 7.18 10.95 -8.12
CA ASN A 144 5.81 11.20 -7.68
C ASN A 144 4.92 10.04 -8.09
N TYR A 145 4.16 9.53 -7.14
CA TYR A 145 3.25 8.40 -7.30
C TYR A 145 1.83 8.81 -6.92
N SER A 146 0.87 8.13 -7.54
CA SER A 146 -0.54 8.20 -7.16
C SER A 146 -1.09 6.79 -7.09
N ILE A 147 -1.78 6.47 -6.01
CA ILE A 147 -2.71 5.35 -5.92
C ILE A 147 -4.09 5.93 -6.18
N ASP A 148 -4.79 5.42 -7.18
CA ASP A 148 -6.19 5.75 -7.46
C ASP A 148 -6.96 4.45 -7.70
N TYR A 149 -7.57 3.95 -6.63
CA TYR A 149 -8.34 2.72 -6.62
C TYR A 149 -9.84 3.05 -6.49
N GLY A 150 -10.64 2.39 -7.32
CA GLY A 150 -12.10 2.44 -7.26
C GLY A 150 -12.72 1.12 -7.69
N GLN A 151 -13.61 0.57 -6.88
CA GLN A 151 -14.36 -0.64 -7.22
C GLN A 151 -15.80 -0.51 -6.75
N SER A 152 -16.74 -0.53 -7.69
CA SER A 152 -18.16 -0.64 -7.38
C SER A 152 -18.53 -2.12 -7.14
N MET A 153 -19.29 -2.36 -6.08
CA MET A 153 -19.69 -3.68 -5.60
C MET A 153 -21.16 -3.66 -5.19
N GLN A 154 -21.92 -4.66 -5.63
CA GLN A 154 -23.25 -4.89 -5.09
C GLN A 154 -23.10 -5.46 -3.67
N MET A 155 -23.68 -4.81 -2.68
CA MET A 155 -23.64 -5.26 -1.29
C MET A 155 -25.04 -5.39 -0.70
N LEU A 156 -25.12 -6.09 0.42
CA LEU A 156 -26.35 -6.29 1.18
C LEU A 156 -26.29 -5.45 2.45
N LYS A 157 -27.42 -4.91 2.89
CA LYS A 157 -27.61 -4.23 4.18
C LYS A 157 -28.88 -4.73 4.86
N ASN A 158 -29.13 -4.28 6.09
CA ASN A 158 -30.38 -4.56 6.80
C ASN A 158 -30.69 -6.07 6.91
N ARG A 159 -29.70 -6.87 7.33
CA ARG A 159 -29.78 -8.34 7.45
C ARG A 159 -30.04 -9.07 6.12
N GLY A 160 -29.63 -8.47 4.99
CA GLY A 160 -29.81 -9.08 3.67
C GLY A 160 -31.12 -8.72 2.97
N ASN A 161 -31.96 -7.88 3.60
CA ASN A 161 -33.25 -7.50 3.03
C ASN A 161 -33.18 -6.38 1.98
N GLU A 162 -32.02 -5.72 1.88
CA GLU A 162 -31.82 -4.62 0.95
C GLU A 162 -30.47 -4.76 0.28
N ALA A 163 -30.45 -4.64 -1.04
CA ALA A 163 -29.24 -4.59 -1.83
C ALA A 163 -28.95 -3.13 -2.21
N PHE A 164 -27.68 -2.73 -2.14
CA PHE A 164 -27.24 -1.39 -2.54
C PHE A 164 -25.89 -1.45 -3.26
N LEU A 165 -25.61 -0.46 -4.11
CA LEU A 165 -24.31 -0.34 -4.78
C LEU A 165 -23.37 0.45 -3.87
N PHE A 166 -22.29 -0.18 -3.42
CA PHE A 166 -21.18 0.48 -2.72
C PHE A 166 -20.04 0.74 -3.70
N THR A 167 -19.34 1.86 -3.57
CA THR A 167 -18.11 2.12 -4.34
C THR A 167 -16.96 2.32 -3.38
N ALA A 168 -16.14 1.29 -3.22
CA ALA A 168 -14.92 1.36 -2.43
C ALA A 168 -13.91 2.24 -3.18
N LYS A 169 -13.35 3.24 -2.50
CA LYS A 169 -12.32 4.11 -3.09
C LYS A 169 -11.15 4.32 -2.15
N TYR A 170 -9.95 4.36 -2.73
CA TYR A 170 -8.73 4.74 -2.03
C TYR A 170 -7.85 5.58 -2.94
N GLN A 171 -7.48 6.78 -2.48
CA GLN A 171 -6.59 7.66 -3.21
C GLN A 171 -5.48 8.15 -2.29
N GLN A 172 -4.24 8.09 -2.78
CA GLN A 172 -3.08 8.61 -2.07
C GLN A 172 -2.04 9.11 -3.08
N GLY A 173 -1.71 10.39 -3.01
CA GLY A 173 -0.52 10.95 -3.65
C GLY A 173 0.67 10.94 -2.69
N PHE A 174 1.85 10.57 -3.18
CA PHE A 174 3.09 10.64 -2.41
C PHE A 174 4.31 10.82 -3.31
N SER A 175 5.42 11.28 -2.72
CA SER A 175 6.67 11.56 -3.43
C SER A 175 7.83 10.89 -2.72
N ARG A 176 8.84 10.48 -3.49
CA ARG A 176 10.03 9.81 -2.98
C ARG A 176 11.28 10.44 -3.58
N ILE A 177 12.23 10.82 -2.75
CA ILE A 177 13.50 11.35 -3.22
C ILE A 177 14.45 10.17 -3.48
N LEU A 178 15.03 10.13 -4.69
CA LEU A 178 16.01 9.14 -5.12
C LEU A 178 15.59 7.68 -4.92
N SER A 179 14.28 7.39 -4.87
CA SER A 179 13.77 6.04 -4.65
C SER A 179 12.54 5.80 -5.52
N ARG A 180 12.58 4.72 -6.27
CA ARG A 180 11.49 4.25 -7.13
C ARG A 180 10.69 3.21 -6.39
N GLN A 181 9.39 3.18 -6.65
CA GLN A 181 8.51 2.12 -6.20
C GLN A 181 8.07 1.27 -7.40
N THR A 182 8.05 -0.03 -7.18
CA THR A 182 7.64 -1.05 -8.15
C THR A 182 6.45 -1.85 -7.61
N GLY A 183 5.65 -2.36 -8.54
CA GLY A 183 4.43 -3.09 -8.25
C GLY A 183 4.05 -3.95 -9.44
N VAL A 184 3.96 -5.26 -9.25
CA VAL A 184 3.55 -6.22 -10.28
C VAL A 184 2.61 -7.24 -9.66
N THR A 185 1.56 -7.60 -10.41
CA THR A 185 0.71 -8.75 -10.08
C THR A 185 0.87 -9.84 -11.11
N SER A 186 1.11 -11.05 -10.62
CA SER A 186 1.02 -12.29 -11.37
C SER A 186 0.21 -13.30 -10.54
N ASP A 187 0.80 -14.41 -10.12
CA ASP A 187 0.22 -15.33 -9.15
C ASP A 187 0.36 -14.83 -7.69
N LEU A 188 1.22 -13.82 -7.50
CA LEU A 188 1.46 -13.12 -6.24
C LEU A 188 1.44 -11.61 -6.45
N VAL A 189 1.44 -10.87 -5.35
CA VAL A 189 1.75 -9.44 -5.35
C VAL A 189 3.23 -9.27 -5.09
N HIS A 190 3.92 -8.58 -6.00
CA HIS A 190 5.28 -8.09 -5.79
C HIS A 190 5.21 -6.57 -5.66
N PHE A 191 5.64 -6.07 -4.52
CA PHE A 191 5.83 -4.64 -4.23
C PHE A 191 7.32 -4.40 -3.97
N GLY A 192 7.93 -3.36 -4.53
CA GLY A 192 9.33 -3.09 -4.30
C GLY A 192 9.66 -1.62 -4.20
N ILE A 193 10.83 -1.34 -3.64
CA ILE A 193 11.44 -0.04 -3.56
C ILE A 193 12.87 -0.20 -4.07
N ASP A 194 13.20 0.47 -5.16
CA ASP A 194 14.53 0.49 -5.76
C ASP A 194 15.16 1.86 -5.48
N ARG A 195 16.38 1.92 -4.97
CA ARG A 195 17.11 3.18 -4.90
C ARG A 195 17.54 3.61 -6.29
N ALA A 196 17.35 4.89 -6.58
CA ALA A 196 17.76 5.55 -7.82
C ALA A 196 18.93 6.53 -7.62
N GLY A 197 19.43 6.68 -6.39
CA GLY A 197 20.61 7.50 -6.05
C GLY A 197 20.89 7.54 -4.54
N HIS A 198 21.95 8.25 -4.16
CA HIS A 198 22.45 8.32 -2.78
C HIS A 198 22.29 9.74 -2.20
N SER A 199 21.83 9.81 -0.95
CA SER A 199 21.78 11.04 -0.15
C SER A 199 21.79 10.69 1.34
N GLU A 200 22.68 11.34 2.12
CA GLU A 200 22.74 11.18 3.58
C GLU A 200 21.42 11.55 4.28
N GLU A 201 20.67 12.49 3.69
CA GLU A 201 19.41 13.00 4.24
C GLU A 201 18.23 12.02 4.10
N HIS A 202 18.37 10.95 3.29
CA HIS A 202 17.25 10.08 2.91
C HIS A 202 17.45 8.64 3.41
N ARG A 203 17.52 8.50 4.75
CA ARG A 203 17.65 7.20 5.44
C ARG A 203 16.32 6.54 5.78
N ILE A 204 15.21 7.27 5.68
CA ILE A 204 13.86 6.74 5.87
C ILE A 204 13.16 6.70 4.53
N THR A 205 12.64 5.53 4.16
CA THR A 205 11.86 5.36 2.95
C THR A 205 10.50 4.77 3.32
N GLU A 206 9.43 5.53 3.09
CA GLU A 206 8.08 5.08 3.42
C GLU A 206 7.67 3.85 2.59
N ILE A 207 6.63 3.14 2.99
CA ILE A 207 5.98 2.07 2.23
C ILE A 207 4.55 2.52 2.03
N CYS A 208 4.09 2.62 0.78
CA CYS A 208 2.72 3.01 0.44
C CYS A 208 2.25 2.12 -0.71
N GLY A 209 1.20 1.34 -0.54
CA GLY A 209 0.72 0.47 -1.61
C GLY A 209 -0.71 0.01 -1.40
N LEU A 210 -1.32 -0.52 -2.45
CA LEU A 210 -2.61 -1.18 -2.39
C LEU A 210 -2.60 -2.46 -3.21
N SER A 211 -2.91 -3.59 -2.56
CA SER A 211 -3.16 -4.86 -3.23
C SER A 211 -4.65 -5.15 -3.30
N LEU A 212 -5.12 -5.72 -4.41
CA LEU A 212 -6.44 -6.32 -4.52
C LEU A 212 -6.32 -7.81 -4.78
N PHE A 213 -7.09 -8.60 -4.05
CA PHE A 213 -7.26 -10.02 -4.27
C PHE A 213 -8.74 -10.39 -4.42
N THR A 214 -9.00 -11.47 -5.13
CA THR A 214 -10.33 -12.09 -5.23
C THR A 214 -10.27 -13.59 -4.91
N HIS A 215 -11.38 -14.17 -4.48
CA HIS A 215 -11.49 -15.61 -4.22
C HIS A 215 -12.07 -16.37 -5.42
N LYS A 216 -11.38 -17.40 -5.91
CA LYS A 216 -11.78 -18.28 -7.04
C LYS A 216 -13.08 -19.03 -6.77
N ASN A 217 -13.29 -19.44 -5.51
CA ASN A 217 -14.47 -20.20 -5.12
C ASN A 217 -15.22 -19.52 -3.97
N PRO A 218 -16.05 -18.52 -4.25
CA PRO A 218 -16.68 -17.71 -3.20
C PRO A 218 -17.70 -18.48 -2.34
N SER A 219 -18.05 -19.73 -2.70
CA SER A 219 -18.95 -20.59 -1.90
C SER A 219 -18.31 -21.18 -0.64
N GLN A 220 -16.99 -21.06 -0.46
CA GLN A 220 -16.26 -21.55 0.72
C GLN A 220 -16.25 -20.57 1.90
N PHE A 221 -17.31 -19.77 2.05
CA PHE A 221 -17.41 -18.78 3.11
C PHE A 221 -17.76 -19.45 4.48
N PRO A 222 -17.15 -19.07 5.61
CA PRO A 222 -16.10 -18.06 5.79
C PRO A 222 -14.74 -18.50 5.27
N VAL A 223 -14.01 -17.55 4.70
CA VAL A 223 -12.66 -17.77 4.18
C VAL A 223 -11.61 -17.35 5.21
N THR A 224 -10.59 -18.18 5.43
CA THR A 224 -9.46 -17.84 6.32
C THR A 224 -8.17 -17.82 5.50
N PRO A 225 -7.95 -16.77 4.68
CA PRO A 225 -6.74 -16.72 3.89
C PRO A 225 -5.54 -16.49 4.80
N GLY A 226 -4.51 -17.32 4.61
CA GLY A 226 -3.19 -17.00 5.11
C GLY A 226 -2.41 -16.25 4.05
N TRP A 227 -1.43 -15.51 4.52
CA TRP A 227 -0.50 -14.74 3.73
C TRP A 227 0.88 -15.05 4.24
N LYS A 228 1.80 -15.17 3.31
CA LYS A 228 3.21 -15.19 3.62
C LYS A 228 3.85 -14.01 2.92
N PHE A 229 4.93 -13.55 3.53
CA PHE A 229 5.72 -12.50 2.95
C PHE A 229 7.19 -12.78 3.09
N ASP A 230 7.92 -12.26 2.12
CA ASP A 230 9.38 -12.25 2.09
C ASP A 230 9.82 -10.83 1.76
N ILE A 231 10.63 -10.24 2.64
CA ILE A 231 11.34 -8.99 2.38
C ILE A 231 12.77 -9.34 2.04
N ASN A 232 13.18 -9.04 0.81
CA ASN A 232 14.50 -9.37 0.30
C ASN A 232 15.26 -8.09 -0.05
N GLY A 233 16.56 -8.09 0.26
CA GLY A 233 17.51 -7.14 -0.31
C GLY A 233 18.45 -7.82 -1.30
N ASP A 234 18.98 -7.06 -2.26
CA ASP A 234 19.94 -7.58 -3.26
C ASP A 234 21.21 -8.20 -2.61
N ASN A 235 21.51 -7.84 -1.36
CA ASN A 235 22.62 -8.38 -0.55
C ASN A 235 22.24 -9.64 0.28
N HIS A 236 21.42 -10.54 -0.29
CA HIS A 236 21.14 -11.90 0.21
C HIS A 236 20.56 -12.06 1.62
N TRP A 237 19.92 -11.04 2.19
CA TRP A 237 19.14 -11.20 3.41
C TRP A 237 17.64 -11.30 3.09
N THR A 238 16.95 -12.11 3.88
CA THR A 238 15.50 -12.29 3.80
C THR A 238 14.88 -12.19 5.18
N VAL A 239 13.83 -11.37 5.32
CA VAL A 239 12.92 -11.41 6.47
C VAL A 239 11.61 -12.02 6.00
N SER A 240 11.33 -13.23 6.47
CA SER A 240 10.10 -13.95 6.15
C SER A 240 9.11 -13.92 7.30
N GLY A 241 7.82 -13.95 6.97
CA GLY A 241 6.79 -14.16 7.97
C GLY A 241 5.45 -14.53 7.34
N GLY A 242 4.42 -14.56 8.16
CA GLY A 242 3.09 -14.82 7.68
C GLY A 242 2.02 -14.41 8.69
N PHE A 243 0.82 -14.17 8.19
CA PHE A 243 -0.34 -13.83 8.98
C PHE A 243 -1.58 -14.50 8.39
N THR A 244 -2.60 -14.70 9.21
CA THR A 244 -3.90 -15.19 8.77
C THR A 244 -4.95 -14.10 8.99
N LEU A 245 -5.79 -13.90 7.97
CA LEU A 245 -7.01 -13.13 8.11
C LEU A 245 -8.11 -14.12 8.45
N SER A 246 -8.73 -14.00 9.63
CA SER A 246 -10.00 -14.67 9.87
C SER A 246 -11.11 -13.78 9.33
N LEU A 247 -11.72 -14.17 8.22
CA LEU A 247 -12.87 -13.45 7.65
C LEU A 247 -14.16 -14.01 8.25
N GLY A 248 -14.32 -13.78 9.56
CA GLY A 248 -15.60 -13.92 10.25
C GLY A 248 -16.28 -12.56 10.29
N PHE A 249 -17.48 -12.47 9.70
CA PHE A 249 -18.36 -11.29 9.79
C PHE A 249 -19.22 -11.35 11.06
#